data_AF-A0A7S1M9T3-F1
#
_entry.id   AF-A0A7S1M9T3-F1
#
_cell.length_a   1.000
_cell.length_b   1.000
_cell.length_c   1.000
_cell.angle_alpha   90.00
_cell.angle_beta   90.00
_cell.angle_gamma   90.00
#
_symmetry.space_group_name_H-M   'P 1'
#
loop_
_entity.id
_entity.type
_entity.pdbx_description
1 polymer ?
#
loop_
_entity_poly.entity_id
_entity_poly.type
_entity_poly.pdbx_seq_one_letter_code
_entity_poly.pdbx_strand_id
1 'polypeptide(L)'
;QFQRSFGPMGVQPSRVAGVDLNLDEFNLSSPTQVARQGAASGLDAGADISAAFWSGLSEEAPSMLAKEDKSLLRSVFHPSLSDRRDEGDNFVPPDTAFDYVQSLRTLVREEAAVRRARKEGFCSLEFDMQNPGQLFPSSWKTSVEIARQEAAPQLSASLQLRTDYKALAHLLK
;
A
#
# COMPACT_ATOMS: atom_id res chain seq x y z
N GLN A 1 -76.40 13.39 22.70
CA GLN A 1 -75.29 13.47 23.67
C GLN A 1 -74.23 12.47 23.24
N PHE A 2 -73.10 12.94 22.71
CA PHE A 2 -71.96 12.11 22.29
C PHE A 2 -70.77 12.47 23.18
N GLN A 3 -70.36 11.58 24.08
CA GLN A 3 -69.11 11.71 24.82
C GLN A 3 -67.96 11.20 23.95
N ARG A 4 -67.08 12.11 23.51
CA ARG A 4 -65.74 11.78 23.01
C ARG A 4 -64.74 12.02 24.14
N SER A 5 -64.20 10.96 24.73
CA SER A 5 -63.05 11.04 25.63
C SER A 5 -61.77 11.08 24.80
N PHE A 6 -61.06 12.20 24.83
CA PHE A 6 -59.69 12.30 24.34
C PHE A 6 -58.74 11.92 25.48
N GLY A 7 -58.02 10.81 25.32
CA GLY A 7 -56.92 10.43 26.21
C GLY A 7 -55.64 11.20 25.87
N PRO A 8 -54.74 11.46 26.84
CA PRO A 8 -53.57 12.31 26.64
C PRO A 8 -52.45 11.61 25.87
N MET A 9 -51.85 12.38 24.97
CA MET A 9 -50.65 12.08 24.19
C MET A 9 -49.44 11.98 25.14
N GLY A 10 -49.02 10.77 25.48
CA GLY A 10 -47.81 10.51 26.26
C GLY A 10 -46.59 10.44 25.34
N VAL A 11 -45.80 11.51 25.30
CA VAL A 11 -44.42 11.48 24.75
C VAL A 11 -43.56 10.71 25.75
N GLN A 12 -43.04 9.55 25.34
CA GLN A 12 -42.05 8.80 26.12
C GLN A 12 -40.71 9.58 26.09
N PRO A 13 -40.12 9.96 27.23
CA PRO A 13 -38.76 10.46 27.24
C PRO A 13 -37.79 9.30 26.94
N SER A 14 -36.92 9.49 25.94
CA SER A 14 -35.81 8.57 25.66
C SER A 14 -34.97 8.39 26.91
N ARG A 15 -34.87 7.16 27.42
CA ARG A 15 -33.91 6.79 28.48
C ARG A 15 -32.50 7.08 27.96
N VAL A 16 -31.85 8.08 28.52
CA VAL A 16 -30.39 8.22 28.41
C VAL A 16 -29.77 7.14 29.30
N ALA A 17 -29.14 6.14 28.68
CA ALA A 17 -28.34 5.18 29.40
C ALA A 17 -26.99 5.85 29.73
N GLY A 18 -26.73 6.12 31.01
CA GLY A 18 -25.39 6.49 31.45
C GLY A 18 -24.46 5.31 31.23
N VAL A 19 -23.30 5.56 30.62
CA VAL A 19 -22.20 4.58 30.53
C VAL A 19 -21.40 4.71 31.82
N ASP A 20 -21.31 3.62 32.59
CA ASP A 20 -20.45 3.57 33.77
C ASP A 20 -18.98 3.53 33.32
N LEU A 21 -18.19 4.51 33.77
CA LEU A 21 -16.78 4.69 33.42
C LEU A 21 -15.88 4.26 34.58
N ASN A 22 -16.25 3.20 35.30
CA ASN A 22 -15.43 2.74 36.41
C ASN A 22 -14.10 2.15 35.87
N LEU A 23 -13.00 2.90 36.05
CA LEU A 23 -11.68 2.59 35.49
C LEU A 23 -10.87 1.60 36.34
N ASP A 24 -11.38 1.23 37.52
CA ASP A 24 -10.69 0.36 38.47
C ASP A 24 -10.62 -1.11 38.00
N GLU A 25 -11.43 -1.51 37.01
CA GLU A 25 -11.38 -2.84 36.39
C GLU A 25 -10.38 -2.93 35.22
N PHE A 26 -9.74 -1.82 34.82
CA PHE A 26 -8.81 -1.83 33.69
C PHE A 26 -7.44 -2.37 34.12
N ASN A 27 -7.25 -3.69 34.01
CA ASN A 27 -5.98 -4.32 34.34
C ASN A 27 -4.90 -4.02 33.29
N LEU A 28 -3.93 -3.16 33.64
CA LEU A 28 -2.78 -2.80 32.80
C LEU A 28 -1.58 -3.74 32.93
N SER A 29 -1.65 -4.81 33.73
CA SER A 29 -0.50 -5.68 34.03
C SER A 29 -0.07 -6.59 32.87
N SER A 30 -0.86 -6.65 31.79
CA SER A 30 -0.56 -7.48 30.63
C SER A 30 -1.05 -6.76 29.37
N PRO A 31 -0.15 -6.17 28.56
CA PRO A 31 -0.56 -5.54 27.32
C PRO A 31 -1.13 -6.62 26.40
N THR A 32 -2.45 -6.64 26.25
CA THR A 32 -3.11 -7.43 25.22
C THR A 32 -2.81 -6.73 23.90
N GLN A 33 -2.08 -7.40 23.02
CA GLN A 33 -1.79 -6.89 21.68
C GLN A 33 -3.10 -6.94 20.87
N VAL A 34 -3.93 -5.91 21.02
CA VAL A 34 -5.14 -5.78 20.20
C VAL A 34 -4.67 -5.37 18.81
N ALA A 35 -5.12 -6.09 17.77
CA ALA A 35 -4.95 -5.67 16.40
C ALA A 35 -5.57 -4.27 16.25
N ARG A 36 -4.72 -3.23 16.28
CA ARG A 36 -5.15 -1.88 15.99
C ARG A 36 -5.49 -1.86 14.51
N GLN A 37 -6.78 -2.04 14.18
CA GLN A 37 -7.28 -1.80 12.84
C GLN A 37 -7.05 -0.32 12.53
N GLY A 38 -6.10 -0.07 11.62
CA GLY A 38 -5.79 1.25 11.11
C GLY A 38 -4.87 2.09 12.01
N ALA A 39 -3.79 2.56 11.40
CA ALA A 39 -3.03 3.72 11.88
C ALA A 39 -3.87 5.02 11.97
N ALA A 40 -5.16 4.98 11.61
CA ALA A 40 -6.07 6.13 11.57
C ALA A 40 -7.03 6.24 12.78
N SER A 41 -7.17 5.23 13.64
CA SER A 41 -8.18 5.26 14.73
C SER A 41 -7.76 6.00 16.01
N GLY A 42 -6.80 6.94 15.95
CA GLY A 42 -6.39 7.68 17.15
C GLY A 42 -5.70 9.01 16.92
N LEU A 43 -5.75 9.56 15.70
CA LEU A 43 -5.36 10.95 15.46
C LEU A 43 -6.64 11.75 15.35
N ASP A 44 -6.98 12.37 16.47
CA ASP A 44 -8.06 13.35 16.59
C ASP A 44 -7.95 14.40 15.47
N ALA A 45 -9.09 14.85 14.99
CA ALA A 45 -9.35 15.44 13.67
C ALA A 45 -8.70 16.82 13.40
N GLY A 46 -7.38 16.95 13.49
CA GLY A 46 -6.70 18.23 13.24
C GLY A 46 -5.20 18.20 12.92
N ALA A 47 -4.53 17.05 13.04
CA ALA A 47 -3.14 16.92 12.59
C ALA A 47 -3.10 16.35 11.17
N ASP A 48 -2.34 16.99 10.29
CA ASP A 48 -2.04 16.45 8.95
C ASP A 48 -1.20 15.18 9.11
N ILE A 49 -1.91 14.05 9.15
CA ILE A 49 -1.34 12.71 9.31
C ILE A 49 -0.33 12.43 8.20
N SER A 50 -0.55 12.97 7.00
CA SER A 50 0.33 12.81 5.86
C SER A 50 1.69 13.49 6.14
N ALA A 51 1.68 14.75 6.59
CA ALA A 51 2.89 15.47 6.93
C ALA A 51 3.66 14.81 8.07
N ALA A 52 2.95 14.30 9.10
CA ALA A 52 3.57 13.58 10.20
C ALA A 52 4.24 12.28 9.74
N PHE A 53 3.59 11.52 8.87
CA PHE A 53 4.13 10.30 8.27
C PHE A 53 5.41 10.59 7.46
N TRP A 54 5.33 11.55 6.53
CA TRP A 54 6.48 11.90 5.69
C TRP A 54 7.65 12.46 6.49
N SER A 55 7.36 13.26 7.52
CA SER A 55 8.39 13.77 8.45
C SER A 55 9.07 12.62 9.19
N GLY A 56 8.30 11.62 9.65
CA GLY A 56 8.82 10.43 10.33
C GLY A 56 9.70 9.52 9.46
N LEU A 57 9.59 9.61 8.13
CA LEU A 57 10.44 8.88 7.17
C LEU A 57 11.74 9.62 6.80
N SER A 58 11.85 10.92 7.09
CA SER A 58 13.06 11.70 6.86
C SER A 58 14.24 11.19 7.71
N GLU A 59 15.49 11.27 7.22
CA GLU A 59 16.66 10.78 8.00
C GLU A 59 16.87 11.58 9.29
N GLU A 60 16.58 12.87 9.25
CA GLU A 60 16.97 13.83 10.28
C GLU A 60 15.98 13.89 11.45
N ALA A 61 14.75 13.40 11.28
CA ALA A 61 13.74 13.46 12.33
C ALA A 61 13.82 12.26 13.29
N PRO A 62 13.71 12.49 14.61
CA PRO A 62 13.44 11.41 15.56
C PRO A 62 12.10 10.78 15.20
N SER A 63 12.13 9.50 14.83
CA SER A 63 10.94 8.76 14.39
C SER A 63 10.45 7.87 15.52
N MET A 64 9.13 7.81 15.68
CA MET A 64 8.51 6.81 16.58
C MET A 64 8.52 5.41 15.96
N LEU A 65 8.89 5.28 14.70
CA LEU A 65 8.99 4.00 14.00
C LEU A 65 10.29 3.28 14.39
N ALA A 66 10.20 1.95 14.53
CA ALA A 66 11.38 1.10 14.62
C ALA A 66 12.30 1.34 13.42
N LYS A 67 13.62 1.26 13.63
CA LYS A 67 14.62 1.56 12.59
C LYS A 67 14.42 0.67 11.35
N GLU A 68 14.07 -0.59 11.57
CA GLU A 68 13.83 -1.60 10.55
C GLU A 68 12.60 -1.23 9.71
N ASP A 69 11.52 -0.79 10.36
CA ASP A 69 10.28 -0.39 9.68
C ASP A 69 10.43 0.93 8.95
N LYS A 70 11.18 1.88 9.51
CA LYS A 70 11.55 3.11 8.82
C LYS A 70 12.35 2.80 7.55
N SER A 71 13.32 1.89 7.63
CA SER A 71 14.11 1.46 6.48
C SER A 71 13.26 0.77 5.42
N LEU A 72 12.35 -0.12 5.83
CA LEU A 72 11.39 -0.79 4.95
C LEU A 72 10.52 0.23 4.22
N LEU A 73 9.83 1.10 4.96
CA LEU A 73 8.92 2.08 4.38
C LEU A 73 9.65 3.07 3.49
N ARG A 74 10.88 3.46 3.82
CA ARG A 74 11.71 4.31 2.94
C ARG A 74 12.08 3.61 1.63
N SER A 75 12.30 2.30 1.65
CA SER A 75 12.56 1.54 0.44
C SER A 75 11.33 1.45 -0.47
N VAL A 76 10.13 1.44 0.12
CA VAL A 76 8.85 1.41 -0.59
C VAL A 76 8.47 2.80 -1.11
N PHE A 77 8.50 3.81 -0.24
CA PHE A 77 8.22 5.21 -0.56
C PHE A 77 9.51 5.99 -0.84
N HIS A 78 10.28 5.50 -1.80
CA HIS A 78 11.57 6.11 -2.13
C HIS A 78 11.36 7.55 -2.65
N PRO A 79 12.08 8.57 -2.13
CA PRO A 79 11.81 9.98 -2.46
C PRO A 79 11.87 10.33 -3.95
N SER A 80 12.63 9.58 -4.75
CA SER A 80 12.79 9.81 -6.19
C SER A 80 12.00 8.84 -7.08
N LEU A 81 11.36 7.80 -6.51
CA LEU A 81 10.64 6.77 -7.27
C LEU A 81 9.15 6.73 -6.94
N SER A 82 8.75 7.34 -5.82
CA SER A 82 7.39 7.40 -5.34
C SER A 82 6.86 8.83 -5.45
N ASP A 83 5.83 9.02 -6.25
CA ASP A 83 5.04 10.26 -6.40
C ASP A 83 4.00 10.45 -5.29
N ARG A 84 3.78 9.41 -4.46
CA ARG A 84 2.85 9.43 -3.32
C ARG A 84 2.99 10.63 -2.37
N ARG A 85 4.17 11.25 -2.33
CA ARG A 85 4.42 12.44 -1.49
C ARG A 85 3.78 13.70 -2.06
N ASP A 86 3.57 13.76 -3.37
CA ASP A 86 2.95 14.89 -4.07
C ASP A 86 1.41 14.86 -3.97
N GLU A 87 0.84 13.78 -3.43
CA GLU A 87 -0.61 13.64 -3.19
C GLU A 87 -1.13 14.60 -2.09
N GLY A 88 -0.24 15.15 -1.25
CA GLY A 88 -0.59 16.05 -0.16
C GLY A 88 -1.62 15.43 0.79
N ASP A 89 -2.70 16.17 1.06
CA ASP A 89 -3.80 15.75 1.94
C ASP A 89 -4.57 14.52 1.45
N ASN A 90 -4.42 14.12 0.18
CA ASN A 90 -5.05 12.90 -0.36
C ASN A 90 -4.29 11.63 0.04
N PHE A 91 -3.06 11.76 0.54
CA PHE A 91 -2.27 10.63 0.96
C PHE A 91 -2.83 10.03 2.26
N VAL A 92 -3.15 8.75 2.20
CA VAL A 92 -3.48 7.94 3.39
C VAL A 92 -2.30 7.02 3.69
N PRO A 93 -1.67 7.12 4.87
CA PRO A 93 -0.61 6.20 5.26
C PRO A 93 -1.05 4.74 5.23
N PRO A 94 -0.14 3.81 4.91
CA PRO A 94 -0.46 2.39 4.92
C PRO A 94 -0.82 1.92 6.33
N ASP A 95 -1.62 0.84 6.39
CA ASP A 95 -1.92 0.19 7.66
C ASP A 95 -0.63 -0.30 8.34
N THR A 96 -0.53 -0.08 9.65
CA THR A 96 0.61 -0.52 10.48
C THR A 96 0.30 -1.82 11.22
N ALA A 97 -0.80 -2.50 10.88
CA ALA A 97 -1.11 -3.83 11.38
C ALA A 97 0.05 -4.80 11.12
N PHE A 98 0.34 -5.66 12.10
CA PHE A 98 1.49 -6.56 12.09
C PHE A 98 1.49 -7.47 10.85
N ASP A 99 0.35 -8.07 10.52
CA ASP A 99 0.22 -8.99 9.38
C ASP A 99 0.50 -8.30 8.05
N TYR A 100 0.05 -7.06 7.89
CA TYR A 100 0.32 -6.25 6.72
C TYR A 100 1.80 -5.93 6.58
N VAL A 101 2.43 -5.43 7.65
CA VAL A 101 3.86 -5.11 7.66
C VAL A 101 4.71 -6.35 7.42
N GLN A 102 4.33 -7.50 7.98
CA GLN A 102 5.05 -8.75 7.77
C GLN A 102 4.93 -9.25 6.33
N SER A 103 3.75 -9.11 5.73
CA SER A 103 3.54 -9.41 4.31
C SER A 103 4.39 -8.50 3.42
N LEU A 104 4.41 -7.19 3.73
CA LEU A 104 5.23 -6.21 3.02
C LEU A 104 6.72 -6.55 3.09
N ARG A 105 7.24 -6.95 4.26
CA ARG A 105 8.64 -7.38 4.41
C ARG A 105 8.99 -8.57 3.52
N THR A 106 8.09 -9.55 3.42
CA THR A 106 8.28 -10.72 2.56
C THR A 106 8.35 -10.30 1.10
N LEU A 107 7.38 -9.52 0.63
CA LEU A 107 7.34 -9.03 -0.76
C LEU A 107 8.57 -8.21 -1.14
N VAL A 108 8.99 -7.27 -0.28
CA VAL A 108 10.18 -6.43 -0.53
C VAL A 108 11.45 -7.28 -0.59
N ARG A 109 11.56 -8.34 0.23
CA ARG A 109 12.71 -9.25 0.20
C ARG A 109 12.76 -10.06 -1.10
N GLU A 110 11.63 -10.61 -1.53
CA GLU A 110 11.51 -11.35 -2.78
C GLU A 110 11.85 -10.47 -3.99
N GLU A 111 11.30 -9.26 -4.01
CA GLU A 111 11.54 -8.30 -5.08
C GLU A 111 13.01 -7.84 -5.13
N ALA A 112 13.66 -7.66 -3.97
CA ALA A 112 15.10 -7.40 -3.90
C ALA A 112 15.94 -8.58 -4.45
N ALA A 113 15.54 -9.83 -4.21
CA ALA A 113 16.19 -11.00 -4.77
C ALA A 113 16.06 -11.05 -6.30
N VAL A 114 14.85 -10.78 -6.83
CA VAL A 114 14.60 -10.71 -8.28
C VAL A 114 15.40 -9.57 -8.93
N ARG A 115 15.45 -8.38 -8.32
CA ARG A 115 16.28 -7.28 -8.83
C ARG A 115 17.75 -7.66 -8.90
N ARG A 116 18.27 -8.34 -7.88
CA ARG A 116 19.65 -8.80 -7.85
C ARG A 116 19.93 -9.80 -8.98
N ALA A 117 19.09 -10.81 -9.11
CA ALA A 117 19.21 -11.81 -10.17
C ALA A 117 19.13 -11.18 -11.57
N ARG A 118 18.25 -10.19 -11.78
CA ARG A 118 18.19 -9.42 -13.02
C ARG A 118 19.47 -8.65 -13.27
N LYS A 119 20.01 -7.97 -12.26
CA LYS A 119 21.26 -7.20 -12.39
C LYS A 119 22.44 -8.11 -12.71
N GLU A 120 22.55 -9.24 -12.03
CA GLU A 120 23.60 -10.24 -12.28
C GLU A 120 23.46 -10.84 -13.68
N GLY A 121 22.25 -11.22 -14.08
CA GLY A 121 21.98 -11.72 -15.43
C GLY A 121 22.27 -10.69 -16.51
N PHE A 122 21.90 -9.43 -16.31
CA PHE A 122 22.14 -8.34 -17.27
C PHE A 122 23.63 -8.02 -17.42
N CYS A 123 24.40 -8.09 -16.34
CA CYS A 123 25.83 -7.79 -16.34
C CYS A 123 26.71 -9.01 -16.68
N SER A 124 26.12 -10.18 -16.93
CA SER A 124 26.85 -11.39 -17.34
C SER A 124 27.38 -11.27 -18.77
N LEU A 125 28.50 -11.94 -19.05
CA LEU A 125 29.03 -12.10 -20.41
C LEU A 125 28.11 -12.94 -21.30
N GLU A 126 27.25 -13.76 -20.70
CA GLU A 126 26.28 -14.61 -21.39
C GLU A 126 24.98 -13.88 -21.72
N PHE A 127 24.84 -12.61 -21.31
CA PHE A 127 23.62 -11.84 -21.58
C PHE A 127 23.48 -11.56 -23.08
N ASP A 128 22.40 -12.08 -23.67
CA ASP A 128 22.02 -11.80 -25.05
C ASP A 128 20.78 -10.90 -25.08
N MET A 129 20.90 -9.72 -25.69
CA MET A 129 19.78 -8.79 -25.85
C MET A 129 18.66 -9.36 -26.73
N GLN A 130 18.96 -10.25 -27.66
CA GLN A 130 17.94 -10.92 -28.48
C GLN A 130 17.19 -12.00 -27.69
N ASN A 131 17.83 -12.56 -26.66
CA ASN A 131 17.24 -13.55 -25.79
C ASN A 131 17.59 -13.29 -24.31
N PRO A 132 17.00 -12.25 -23.69
CA PRO A 132 17.35 -11.82 -22.34
C PRO A 132 16.95 -12.84 -21.25
N GLY A 133 16.19 -13.88 -21.60
CA GLY A 133 15.72 -14.91 -20.67
C GLY A 133 14.39 -14.55 -19.99
N GLN A 134 13.94 -15.40 -19.06
CA GLN A 134 12.61 -15.29 -18.42
C GLN A 134 12.56 -14.26 -17.29
N LEU A 135 13.72 -13.81 -16.78
CA LEU A 135 13.79 -12.81 -15.72
C LEU A 135 13.44 -11.40 -16.23
N PHE A 136 13.48 -11.17 -17.54
CA PHE A 136 13.24 -9.88 -18.17
C PHE A 136 11.89 -9.87 -18.90
N PRO A 137 11.24 -8.69 -19.03
CA PRO A 137 10.01 -8.58 -19.79
C PRO A 137 10.18 -9.08 -21.22
N SER A 138 9.16 -9.75 -21.75
CA SER A 138 9.16 -10.21 -23.15
C SER A 138 9.32 -9.05 -24.15
N SER A 139 8.91 -7.84 -23.78
CA SER A 139 9.05 -6.62 -24.58
C SER A 139 10.51 -6.18 -24.81
N TRP A 140 11.49 -6.79 -24.13
CA TRP A 140 12.90 -6.55 -24.38
C TRP A 140 13.45 -7.35 -25.57
N LYS A 141 12.73 -8.41 -25.99
CA LYS A 141 13.08 -9.13 -27.22
C LYS A 141 12.75 -8.26 -28.41
N THR A 142 13.72 -8.05 -29.31
CA THR A 142 13.51 -7.24 -30.51
C THR A 142 12.39 -7.86 -31.35
N SER A 143 11.21 -7.24 -31.37
CA SER A 143 10.06 -7.68 -32.20
C SER A 143 10.17 -7.19 -33.66
N VAL A 144 11.27 -6.53 -34.02
CA VAL A 144 11.39 -5.83 -35.31
C VAL A 144 12.41 -6.52 -36.20
N GLU A 145 11.90 -7.30 -37.14
CA GLU A 145 12.66 -7.74 -38.31
C GLU A 145 12.67 -6.58 -39.31
N ILE A 146 13.70 -5.72 -39.25
CA ILE A 146 13.88 -4.65 -40.24
C ILE A 146 14.38 -5.30 -41.53
N ALA A 147 13.45 -5.76 -42.36
CA ALA A 147 13.75 -6.16 -43.73
C ALA A 147 14.30 -4.94 -44.48
N ARG A 148 15.62 -4.92 -44.74
CA ARG A 148 16.23 -4.01 -45.71
C ARG A 148 15.83 -4.48 -47.11
N GLN A 149 14.62 -4.15 -47.54
CA GLN A 149 14.27 -4.10 -48.95
C GLN A 149 13.67 -2.74 -49.26
N GLU A 150 14.16 -2.16 -50.36
CA GLU A 150 13.78 -0.88 -50.92
C GLU A 150 12.30 -0.90 -51.33
N ALA A 151 11.38 -0.68 -50.39
CA ALA A 151 10.03 -0.18 -50.61
C ALA A 151 9.35 0.04 -49.25
N ALA A 152 8.83 1.24 -49.00
CA ALA A 152 7.91 1.48 -47.89
C ALA A 152 6.75 0.47 -47.94
N PRO A 153 6.33 -0.12 -46.80
CA PRO A 153 5.19 0.49 -46.11
C PRO A 153 5.19 0.37 -44.57
N GLN A 154 4.52 1.34 -43.96
CA GLN A 154 3.93 1.39 -42.61
C GLN A 154 4.55 0.55 -41.49
N LEU A 155 5.29 1.25 -40.62
CA LEU A 155 5.58 0.87 -39.24
C LEU A 155 4.26 0.64 -38.47
N SER A 156 3.75 -0.58 -38.49
CA SER A 156 2.74 -1.01 -37.51
C SER A 156 3.49 -1.41 -36.23
N ALA A 157 3.58 -0.47 -35.29
CA ALA A 157 3.95 -0.78 -33.92
C ALA A 157 2.90 -1.76 -33.35
N SER A 158 3.16 -3.05 -33.50
CA SER A 158 2.30 -4.11 -32.96
C SER A 158 2.29 -3.99 -31.44
N LEU A 159 1.16 -3.55 -30.89
CA LEU A 159 0.92 -3.49 -29.45
C LEU A 159 0.98 -4.93 -28.91
N GLN A 160 2.10 -5.31 -28.30
CA GLN A 160 2.22 -6.62 -27.67
C GLN A 160 1.45 -6.62 -26.34
N LEU A 161 0.52 -7.56 -26.22
CA LEU A 161 -0.21 -7.79 -24.97
C LEU A 161 0.79 -8.23 -23.88
N ARG A 162 0.88 -7.44 -22.80
CA ARG A 162 1.59 -7.82 -21.56
C ARG A 162 0.86 -8.95 -20.83
N THR A 163 1.10 -10.18 -21.29
CA THR A 163 0.49 -11.41 -20.75
C THR A 163 1.03 -11.78 -19.37
N ASP A 164 2.22 -11.29 -19.01
CA ASP A 164 2.87 -11.43 -17.71
C ASP A 164 2.03 -10.89 -16.55
N TYR A 165 1.30 -9.79 -16.75
CA TYR A 165 0.43 -9.22 -15.71
C TYR A 165 -0.81 -10.07 -15.42
N LYS A 166 -1.33 -10.83 -16.40
CA LYS A 166 -2.52 -11.68 -16.20
C LYS A 166 -2.24 -12.88 -15.31
N ALA A 167 -1.01 -13.41 -15.37
CA ALA A 167 -0.61 -14.54 -14.52
C ALA A 167 -0.54 -14.18 -13.02
N LEU A 168 -0.21 -12.92 -12.70
CA LEU A 168 -0.05 -12.46 -11.31
C LEU A 168 -1.34 -11.94 -10.67
N ALA A 169 -2.39 -11.69 -11.45
CA ALA A 169 -3.67 -11.18 -10.93
C ALA A 169 -4.39 -12.17 -9.99
N HIS A 170 -4.06 -13.47 -10.07
CA HIS A 170 -4.67 -14.51 -9.24
C HIS A 170 -4.08 -14.57 -7.81
N LEU A 171 -2.94 -13.92 -7.57
CA LEU A 171 -2.18 -13.97 -6.31
C LEU A 171 -2.55 -12.85 -5.32
N LEU A 172 -3.41 -11.91 -5.71
CA LEU A 172 -3.86 -10.78 -4.89
C LEU A 172 -5.29 -10.96 -4.36
N LYS A 173 -5.67 -12.18 -3.97
CA LYS A 173 -6.99 -12.47 -3.36
C LYS A 173 -6.86 -12.79 -1.89
#